data_AF-A0A0S8I4H4-F1
#
_entry.id   AF-A0A0S8I4H4-F1
#
_cell.length_a   1.000
_cell.length_b   1.000
_cell.length_c   1.000
_cell.angle_alpha   90.00
_cell.angle_beta   90.00
_cell.angle_gamma   90.00
#
_symmetry.space_group_name_H-M   'P 1'
#
loop_
_entity.id
_entity.type
_entity.pdbx_description
1 polymer ?
#
loop_
_entity_poly.entity_id
_entity_poly.type
_entity_poly.pdbx_seq_one_letter_code
_entity_poly.pdbx_strand_id
1 'polypeptide(L)'
;MGQELDAVAVFLIHTLKQVLYGFDRLDSIADEVNPGSAAMAFYLSSIYNYIALLFLLDKKDKSMGGSVYRTLKPFGLEGLLDPIRATLEEPLGSVTLGEVIRVFRNTAIVHPTHSDADLDRVYAAIDMNAMENQQLWQDLMHRLRDDIKMLSLAIARSTGRPLSDFGFRGG
;
A
#
# COMPACT_ATOMS: atom_id res chain seq x y z
N MET A 1 17.77 -22.32 6.75
CA MET A 1 17.67 -20.92 6.28
C MET A 1 17.10 -20.82 4.86
N GLY A 2 17.68 -21.44 3.81
CA GLY A 2 17.18 -21.28 2.42
C GLY A 2 15.72 -21.71 2.20
N GLN A 3 15.31 -22.89 2.71
CA GLN A 3 13.93 -23.39 2.53
C GLN A 3 12.86 -22.55 3.26
N GLU A 4 13.21 -21.86 4.35
CA GLU A 4 12.27 -21.01 5.08
C GLU A 4 12.05 -19.68 4.36
N LEU A 5 13.12 -19.08 3.80
CA LEU A 5 13.01 -17.87 2.99
C LEU A 5 12.14 -18.11 1.74
N ASP A 6 12.27 -19.27 1.10
CA ASP A 6 11.47 -19.61 -0.09
C ASP A 6 9.97 -19.66 0.22
N ALA A 7 9.58 -20.36 1.29
CA ALA A 7 8.18 -20.46 1.70
C ALA A 7 7.61 -19.09 2.07
N VAL A 8 8.39 -18.29 2.80
CA VAL A 8 8.04 -16.92 3.17
C VAL A 8 7.90 -16.01 1.95
N ALA A 9 8.83 -16.10 0.99
CA ALA A 9 8.82 -15.30 -0.23
C ALA A 9 7.59 -15.62 -1.09
N VAL A 10 7.22 -16.90 -1.24
CA VAL A 10 6.01 -17.31 -1.96
C VAL A 10 4.77 -16.68 -1.32
N PHE A 11 4.63 -16.78 -0.01
CA PHE A 11 3.50 -16.19 0.71
C PHE A 11 3.45 -14.67 0.55
N LEU A 12 4.58 -13.98 0.77
CA LEU A 12 4.66 -12.52 0.62
C LEU A 12 4.30 -12.07 -0.79
N ILE A 13 4.87 -12.69 -1.83
CA ILE A 13 4.61 -12.33 -3.21
C ILE A 13 3.13 -12.58 -3.56
N HIS A 14 2.53 -13.66 -3.06
CA HIS A 14 1.10 -13.90 -3.25
C HIS A 14 0.27 -12.76 -2.64
N THR A 15 0.59 -12.31 -1.43
CA THR A 15 -0.11 -11.20 -0.79
C THR A 15 0.11 -9.88 -1.53
N LEU A 16 1.33 -9.55 -1.95
CA LEU A 16 1.64 -8.33 -2.71
C LEU A 16 0.89 -8.30 -4.06
N LYS A 17 0.74 -9.45 -4.72
CA LYS A 17 -0.06 -9.56 -5.94
C LYS A 17 -1.54 -9.25 -5.73
N GLN A 18 -2.11 -9.54 -4.56
CA GLN A 18 -3.50 -9.15 -4.26
C GLN A 18 -3.64 -7.63 -4.19
N VAL A 19 -2.64 -6.93 -3.64
CA VAL A 19 -2.63 -5.46 -3.61
C VAL A 19 -2.52 -4.89 -5.02
N LEU A 20 -1.58 -5.41 -5.81
CA LEU A 20 -1.39 -5.00 -7.21
C LEU A 20 -2.64 -5.26 -8.05
N TYR A 21 -3.31 -6.39 -7.85
CA TYR A 21 -4.60 -6.67 -8.49
C TYR A 21 -5.67 -5.64 -8.11
N GLY A 22 -5.70 -5.19 -6.85
CA GLY A 22 -6.57 -4.10 -6.41
C GLY A 22 -6.34 -2.80 -7.21
N PHE A 23 -5.07 -2.41 -7.39
CA PHE A 23 -4.69 -1.29 -8.25
C PHE A 23 -5.13 -1.49 -9.70
N ASP A 24 -4.83 -2.65 -10.29
CA ASP A 24 -5.22 -2.97 -11.68
C ASP A 24 -6.75 -2.87 -11.86
N ARG A 25 -7.53 -3.30 -10.87
CA ARG A 25 -8.99 -3.20 -10.90
C ARG A 25 -9.48 -1.78 -10.76
N LEU A 26 -8.90 -1.01 -9.85
CA LEU A 26 -9.24 0.41 -9.68
C LEU A 26 -8.98 1.18 -10.99
N ASP A 27 -7.81 0.98 -11.61
CA ASP A 27 -7.48 1.59 -12.90
C ASP A 27 -8.48 1.17 -13.99
N SER A 28 -8.83 -0.13 -14.06
CA SER A 28 -9.72 -0.64 -15.10
C SER A 28 -11.15 -0.08 -15.03
N ILE A 29 -11.60 0.33 -13.84
CA ILE A 29 -12.95 0.87 -13.67
C ILE A 29 -12.96 2.40 -13.65
N ALA A 30 -11.82 3.07 -13.49
CA ALA A 30 -11.74 4.52 -13.26
C ALA A 30 -12.39 5.33 -14.40
N ASP A 31 -12.33 4.84 -15.63
CA ASP A 31 -12.93 5.46 -16.81
C ASP A 31 -14.38 5.01 -17.06
N GLU A 32 -14.82 3.91 -16.44
CA GLU A 32 -16.12 3.26 -16.69
C GLU A 32 -17.20 3.69 -15.69
N VAL A 33 -16.81 4.22 -14.53
CA VAL A 33 -17.73 4.57 -13.44
C VAL A 33 -17.59 6.02 -13.03
N ASN A 34 -18.69 6.61 -12.53
CA ASN A 34 -18.66 7.97 -12.00
C ASN A 34 -17.63 8.08 -10.86
N PRO A 35 -16.81 9.16 -10.82
CA PRO A 35 -15.94 9.45 -9.69
C PRO A 35 -16.72 9.37 -8.37
N GLY A 36 -16.15 8.67 -7.39
CA GLY A 36 -16.81 8.45 -6.09
C GLY A 36 -17.88 7.35 -6.06
N SER A 37 -18.00 6.55 -7.12
CA SER A 37 -18.88 5.37 -7.11
C SER A 37 -18.51 4.38 -5.99
N ALA A 38 -19.50 3.59 -5.55
CA ALA A 38 -19.29 2.55 -4.54
C ALA A 38 -18.20 1.53 -4.95
N ALA A 39 -18.05 1.26 -6.25
CA ALA A 39 -17.02 0.36 -6.77
C ALA A 39 -15.60 0.96 -6.59
N MET A 40 -15.39 2.23 -6.96
CA MET A 40 -14.10 2.91 -6.71
C MET A 40 -13.79 2.98 -5.22
N ALA A 41 -14.79 3.35 -4.41
CA ALA A 41 -14.63 3.44 -2.96
C ALA A 41 -14.26 2.08 -2.34
N PHE A 42 -14.86 0.99 -2.82
CA PHE A 42 -14.55 -0.37 -2.38
C PHE A 42 -13.09 -0.74 -2.69
N TYR A 43 -12.65 -0.62 -3.94
CA TYR A 43 -11.27 -0.98 -4.31
C TYR A 43 -10.25 -0.09 -3.62
N LEU A 44 -10.51 1.22 -3.54
CA LEU A 44 -9.62 2.15 -2.86
C LEU A 44 -9.49 1.82 -1.37
N SER A 45 -10.62 1.53 -0.71
CA SER A 45 -10.62 1.10 0.69
C SER A 45 -9.84 -0.21 0.88
N SER A 46 -10.03 -1.20 0.00
CA SER A 46 -9.27 -2.44 0.03
C SER A 46 -7.77 -2.21 -0.12
N ILE A 47 -7.34 -1.38 -1.08
CA ILE A 47 -5.95 -1.02 -1.30
C ILE A 47 -5.35 -0.38 -0.04
N TYR A 48 -6.04 0.62 0.53
CA TYR A 48 -5.60 1.28 1.76
C TYR A 48 -5.44 0.31 2.93
N ASN A 49 -6.36 -0.64 3.09
CA ASN A 49 -6.25 -1.66 4.14
C ASN A 49 -5.05 -2.57 3.96
N TYR A 50 -4.81 -3.02 2.74
CA TYR A 50 -3.64 -3.83 2.46
C TYR A 50 -2.35 -3.04 2.71
N ILE A 51 -2.27 -1.78 2.25
CA ILE A 51 -1.10 -0.94 2.50
C ILE A 51 -0.88 -0.76 4.01
N ALA A 52 -1.95 -0.44 4.74
CA ALA A 52 -1.90 -0.26 6.18
C ALA A 52 -1.44 -1.53 6.91
N LEU A 53 -2.00 -2.70 6.56
CA LEU A 53 -1.66 -3.99 7.16
C LEU A 53 -0.20 -4.41 6.88
N LEU A 54 0.24 -4.21 5.63
CA LEU A 54 1.50 -4.74 5.13
C LEU A 54 2.68 -3.85 5.48
N PHE A 55 2.50 -2.52 5.46
CA PHE A 55 3.60 -1.56 5.52
C PHE A 55 3.53 -0.62 6.74
N LEU A 56 2.33 -0.22 7.18
CA LEU A 56 2.16 0.72 8.29
C LEU A 56 2.04 -0.02 9.65
N LEU A 57 2.49 0.61 10.74
CA LEU A 57 2.24 0.15 12.12
C LEU A 57 1.28 1.08 12.84
N ASP A 58 0.51 0.53 13.78
CA ASP A 58 -0.39 1.30 14.64
C ASP A 58 0.35 2.13 15.73
N LYS A 59 1.68 1.98 15.94
CA LYS A 59 2.42 2.67 17.02
C LYS A 59 3.26 3.85 16.52
N LYS A 60 3.03 5.02 17.14
CA LYS A 60 3.63 6.34 16.82
C LYS A 60 5.17 6.39 16.76
N ASP A 61 5.88 5.48 17.42
CA ASP A 61 7.34 5.58 17.60
C ASP A 61 8.17 4.64 16.71
N LYS A 62 7.55 3.96 15.73
CA LYS A 62 8.28 3.22 14.70
C LYS A 62 7.72 3.59 13.35
N SER A 63 8.55 4.24 12.53
CA SER A 63 8.14 4.85 11.27
C SER A 63 7.44 3.87 10.34
N MET A 64 7.85 2.60 10.28
CA MET A 64 7.11 1.54 9.58
C MET A 64 7.44 0.17 10.15
N GLY A 65 6.56 -0.80 9.90
CA GLY A 65 6.79 -2.17 10.36
C GLY A 65 5.60 -3.12 10.28
N GLY A 66 4.73 -2.93 9.28
CA GLY A 66 3.62 -3.84 8.99
C GLY A 66 4.11 -5.28 8.78
N SER A 67 3.19 -6.19 8.43
CA SER A 67 3.53 -7.62 8.39
C SER A 67 4.77 -7.93 7.55
N VAL A 68 4.99 -7.22 6.43
CA VAL A 68 6.13 -7.45 5.53
C VAL A 68 7.47 -7.16 6.20
N TYR A 69 7.61 -6.08 6.98
CA TYR A 69 8.86 -5.80 7.70
C TYR A 69 9.21 -6.91 8.68
N ARG A 70 8.23 -7.38 9.46
CA ARG A 70 8.43 -8.45 10.44
C ARG A 70 8.85 -9.76 9.76
N THR A 71 8.38 -9.96 8.54
CA THR A 71 8.69 -11.13 7.74
C THR A 71 10.08 -11.04 7.08
N LEU A 72 10.52 -9.86 6.62
CA LEU A 72 11.80 -9.68 5.94
C LEU A 72 13.00 -9.52 6.90
N LYS A 73 12.78 -8.91 8.06
CA LYS A 73 13.84 -8.61 9.03
C LYS A 73 14.68 -9.83 9.48
N PRO A 74 14.10 -11.01 9.78
CA PRO A 74 14.89 -12.18 10.18
C PRO A 74 15.89 -12.64 9.11
N PHE A 75 15.69 -12.23 7.85
CA PHE A 75 16.55 -12.56 6.72
C PHE A 75 17.48 -11.41 6.30
N GLY A 76 17.47 -10.28 7.02
CA GLY A 76 18.27 -9.08 6.68
C GLY A 76 17.81 -8.37 5.40
N LEU A 77 16.54 -8.53 5.02
CA LEU A 77 15.96 -8.00 3.78
C LEU A 77 15.05 -6.79 3.99
N GLU A 78 14.99 -6.23 5.21
CA GLU A 78 14.09 -5.14 5.54
C GLU A 78 14.35 -3.85 4.75
N GLY A 79 15.59 -3.63 4.28
CA GLY A 79 15.95 -2.47 3.45
C GLY A 79 15.25 -2.47 2.09
N LEU A 80 14.70 -3.60 1.63
CA LEU A 80 13.87 -3.65 0.43
C LEU A 80 12.59 -2.80 0.54
N LEU A 81 12.22 -2.38 1.75
CA LEU A 81 11.04 -1.56 2.01
C LEU A 81 11.32 -0.05 1.95
N ASP A 82 12.56 0.37 1.78
CA ASP A 82 12.92 1.80 1.82
C ASP A 82 12.25 2.64 0.71
N PRO A 83 12.08 2.16 -0.54
CA PRO A 83 11.33 2.92 -1.56
C PRO A 83 9.86 3.14 -1.16
N ILE A 84 9.21 2.09 -0.66
CA ILE A 84 7.84 2.17 -0.16
C ILE A 84 7.76 3.14 1.02
N ARG A 85 8.77 3.13 1.89
CA ARG A 85 8.84 4.08 3.01
C ARG A 85 8.89 5.50 2.52
N ALA A 86 9.78 5.80 1.59
CA ALA A 86 9.93 7.12 1.03
C ALA A 86 8.59 7.61 0.47
N THR A 87 7.91 6.79 -0.34
CA THR A 87 6.61 7.13 -0.93
C THR A 87 5.52 7.35 0.13
N LEU A 88 5.48 6.57 1.21
CA LEU A 88 4.51 6.75 2.30
C LEU A 88 4.83 7.92 3.23
N GLU A 89 6.08 8.36 3.29
CA GLU A 89 6.54 9.52 4.07
C GLU A 89 6.49 10.83 3.26
N GLU A 90 6.20 10.77 1.95
CA GLU A 90 5.99 11.96 1.11
C GLU A 90 4.84 12.83 1.63
N PRO A 91 5.05 14.15 1.78
CA PRO A 91 4.01 15.08 2.18
C PRO A 91 2.88 15.16 1.15
N LEU A 92 1.66 15.21 1.65
CA LEU A 92 0.42 15.47 0.92
C LEU A 92 -0.37 16.52 1.71
N GLY A 93 -0.11 17.79 1.40
CA GLY A 93 -0.57 18.91 2.21
C GLY A 93 0.17 19.01 3.55
N SER A 94 -0.56 18.94 4.66
CA SER A 94 0.00 19.05 6.02
C SER A 94 0.35 17.70 6.69
N VAL A 95 0.08 16.59 6.00
CA VAL A 95 0.25 15.21 6.48
C VAL A 95 1.02 14.39 5.45
N THR A 96 1.42 13.16 5.77
CA THR A 96 2.02 12.23 4.78
C THR A 96 0.99 11.33 4.11
N LEU A 97 1.31 10.74 2.95
CA LEU A 97 0.43 9.72 2.34
C LEU A 97 0.11 8.57 3.31
N GLY A 98 1.11 8.09 4.06
CA GLY A 98 0.92 7.03 5.05
C GLY A 98 -0.01 7.43 6.19
N GLU A 99 -0.01 8.71 6.59
CA GLU A 99 -0.98 9.26 7.53
C GLU A 99 -2.40 9.23 6.98
N VAL A 100 -2.59 9.67 5.74
CA VAL A 100 -3.88 9.62 5.05
C VAL A 100 -4.44 8.20 5.03
N ILE A 101 -3.65 7.24 4.54
CA ILE A 101 -4.05 5.82 4.43
C ILE A 101 -4.40 5.23 5.79
N ARG A 102 -3.59 5.51 6.82
CA ARG A 102 -3.83 5.03 8.18
C ARG A 102 -5.11 5.60 8.78
N VAL A 103 -5.38 6.89 8.58
CA VAL A 103 -6.62 7.48 9.07
C VAL A 103 -7.80 6.87 8.33
N PHE A 104 -7.77 6.76 7.00
CA PHE A 104 -8.83 6.08 6.23
C PHE A 104 -9.11 4.66 6.74
N ARG A 105 -8.08 3.85 7.03
CA ARG A 105 -8.25 2.52 7.62
C ARG A 105 -8.92 2.56 9.00
N ASN A 106 -8.45 3.44 9.89
CA ASN A 106 -8.95 3.53 11.26
C ASN A 106 -10.40 4.03 11.30
N THR A 107 -10.71 4.98 10.43
CA THR A 107 -12.01 5.62 10.25
C THR A 107 -12.99 4.63 9.60
N ALA A 108 -12.68 4.02 8.46
CA ALA A 108 -13.64 3.18 7.75
C ALA A 108 -13.96 1.82 8.43
N ILE A 109 -13.10 1.31 9.32
CA ILE A 109 -13.14 -0.13 9.70
C ILE A 109 -13.04 -0.38 11.20
N VAL A 110 -12.31 0.44 11.95
CA VAL A 110 -11.93 0.10 13.34
C VAL A 110 -12.94 0.64 14.36
N HIS A 111 -13.70 1.69 14.05
CA HIS A 111 -14.64 2.31 15.00
C HIS A 111 -16.12 2.15 14.57
N PRO A 112 -16.95 1.43 15.36
CA PRO A 112 -18.38 1.24 15.09
C PRO A 112 -19.25 2.46 15.42
N THR A 113 -18.69 3.56 15.92
CA THR A 113 -19.42 4.77 16.39
C THR A 113 -19.06 6.00 15.55
N HIS A 114 -19.09 5.86 14.23
CA HIS A 114 -18.61 6.93 13.35
C HIS A 114 -19.55 8.13 13.25
N SER A 115 -18.95 9.33 13.15
CA SER A 115 -19.61 10.56 12.68
C SER A 115 -18.87 11.12 11.47
N ASP A 116 -19.58 11.83 10.59
CA ASP A 116 -19.04 12.45 9.37
C ASP A 116 -17.91 13.47 9.66
N ALA A 117 -17.89 14.04 10.87
CA ALA A 117 -16.92 15.05 11.30
C ALA A 117 -15.45 14.59 11.33
N ASP A 118 -15.21 13.28 11.51
CA ASP A 118 -13.85 12.71 11.48
C ASP A 118 -13.33 12.54 10.05
N LEU A 119 -14.24 12.27 9.10
CA LEU A 119 -13.95 12.22 7.66
C LEU A 119 -13.65 13.65 7.15
N ASP A 120 -14.45 14.62 7.59
CA ASP A 120 -14.26 16.04 7.28
C ASP A 120 -12.91 16.57 7.76
N ARG A 121 -12.42 16.11 8.93
CA ARG A 121 -11.07 16.46 9.42
C ARG A 121 -9.95 15.98 8.49
N VAL A 122 -10.07 14.79 7.91
CA VAL A 122 -9.08 14.24 6.97
C VAL A 122 -9.11 15.01 5.66
N TYR A 123 -10.29 15.22 5.10
CA TYR A 123 -10.45 16.01 3.89
C TYR A 123 -9.99 17.45 4.08
N ALA A 124 -10.22 18.04 5.26
CA ALA A 124 -9.74 19.37 5.61
C ALA A 124 -8.22 19.45 5.81
N ALA A 125 -7.56 18.38 6.28
CA ALA A 125 -6.10 18.36 6.49
C ALA A 125 -5.28 18.26 5.21
N ILE A 126 -5.85 17.64 4.18
CA ILE A 126 -5.22 17.41 2.87
C ILE A 126 -5.66 18.48 1.85
N ASP A 127 -6.77 19.18 2.11
CA ASP A 127 -7.50 19.99 1.12
C ASP A 127 -7.58 19.28 -0.24
N MET A 128 -8.31 18.15 -0.27
CA MET A 128 -8.54 17.38 -1.50
C MET A 128 -9.40 18.14 -2.53
N ASN A 129 -9.86 19.36 -2.24
CA ASN A 129 -10.51 20.22 -3.23
C ASN A 129 -9.49 20.91 -4.14
N ALA A 130 -8.23 21.02 -3.70
CA ALA A 130 -7.15 21.54 -4.52
C ALA A 130 -6.70 20.50 -5.55
N MET A 131 -6.77 20.85 -6.84
CA MET A 131 -6.38 19.98 -7.95
C MET A 131 -4.93 19.50 -7.85
N GLU A 132 -4.02 20.32 -7.32
CA GLU A 132 -2.61 19.96 -7.11
C GLU A 132 -2.46 18.80 -6.12
N ASN A 133 -3.24 18.80 -5.03
CA ASN A 133 -3.22 17.72 -4.03
C ASN A 133 -3.86 16.45 -4.59
N GLN A 134 -4.90 16.57 -5.43
CA GLN A 134 -5.48 15.42 -6.13
C GLN A 134 -4.46 14.78 -7.08
N GLN A 135 -3.74 15.57 -7.86
CA GLN A 135 -2.73 15.06 -8.78
C GLN A 135 -1.56 14.42 -8.03
N LEU A 136 -1.06 15.09 -6.98
CA LEU A 136 0.02 14.55 -6.15
C LEU A 136 -0.41 13.23 -5.49
N TRP A 137 -1.64 13.14 -4.99
CA TRP A 137 -2.17 11.89 -4.44
C TRP A 137 -2.19 10.77 -5.49
N GLN A 138 -2.65 11.04 -6.72
CA GLN A 138 -2.65 10.06 -7.81
C GLN A 138 -1.23 9.60 -8.14
N ASP A 139 -0.29 10.54 -8.27
CA ASP A 139 1.11 10.27 -8.60
C ASP A 139 1.77 9.40 -7.52
N LEU A 140 1.52 9.70 -6.24
CA LEU A 140 2.03 8.91 -5.12
C LEU A 140 1.41 7.50 -5.07
N MET A 141 0.12 7.36 -5.37
CA MET A 141 -0.54 6.05 -5.44
C MET A 141 0.00 5.19 -6.59
N HIS A 142 0.28 5.78 -7.76
CA HIS A 142 0.97 5.09 -8.86
C HIS A 142 2.39 4.69 -8.49
N ARG A 143 3.17 5.61 -7.89
CA ARG A 143 4.52 5.31 -7.43
C ARG A 143 4.52 4.16 -6.41
N LEU A 144 3.58 4.17 -5.48
CA LEU A 144 3.44 3.13 -4.47
C LEU A 144 3.13 1.76 -5.09
N ARG A 145 2.26 1.70 -6.12
CA ARG A 145 2.01 0.49 -6.90
C ARG A 145 3.30 -0.04 -7.54
N ASP A 146 4.08 0.83 -8.16
CA ASP A 146 5.35 0.45 -8.79
C ASP A 146 6.38 -0.03 -7.78
N ASP A 147 6.50 0.65 -6.63
CA ASP A 147 7.39 0.24 -5.54
C ASP A 147 7.00 -1.15 -4.99
N ILE A 148 5.70 -1.44 -4.84
CA ILE A 148 5.20 -2.76 -4.42
C ILE A 148 5.52 -3.84 -5.46
N LYS A 149 5.42 -3.51 -6.75
CA LYS A 149 5.79 -4.41 -7.84
C LYS A 149 7.30 -4.71 -7.81
N MET A 150 8.12 -3.68 -7.61
CA MET A 150 9.57 -3.81 -7.51
C MET A 150 10.00 -4.58 -6.27
N LEU A 151 9.34 -4.37 -5.13
CA LEU A 151 9.52 -5.18 -3.92
C LEU A 151 9.26 -6.66 -4.21
N SER A 152 8.16 -6.98 -4.90
CA SER A 152 7.80 -8.37 -5.22
C SER A 152 8.88 -9.05 -6.06
N LEU A 153 9.47 -8.33 -7.03
CA LEU A 153 10.58 -8.81 -7.85
C LEU A 153 11.88 -8.97 -7.04
N ALA A 154 12.17 -8.03 -6.14
CA ALA A 154 13.36 -8.07 -5.29
C ALA A 154 13.32 -9.25 -4.30
N ILE A 155 12.17 -9.50 -3.67
CA ILE A 155 11.95 -10.66 -2.80
C ILE A 155 12.14 -11.95 -3.60
N ALA A 156 11.55 -12.06 -4.80
CA ALA A 156 11.68 -13.23 -5.64
C ALA A 156 13.16 -13.50 -6.00
N ARG A 157 13.90 -12.47 -6.41
CA ARG A 157 15.33 -12.59 -6.74
C ARG A 157 16.18 -13.00 -5.53
N SER A 158 15.80 -12.58 -4.32
CA SER A 158 16.52 -12.92 -3.08
C SER A 158 16.46 -14.41 -2.73
N THR A 159 15.54 -15.18 -3.34
CA THR A 159 15.46 -16.64 -3.17
C THR A 159 16.39 -17.42 -4.10
N GLY A 160 16.91 -16.79 -5.16
CA GLY A 160 17.67 -17.48 -6.22
C GLY A 160 16.81 -18.38 -7.15
N ARG A 161 15.49 -18.45 -6.95
CA ARG A 161 14.57 -19.19 -7.84
C ARG A 161 14.20 -18.38 -9.09
N PRO A 162 13.83 -19.05 -10.19
CA PRO A 162 13.30 -18.37 -11.37
C PRO A 162 12.06 -17.52 -11.05
N LEU A 163 11.97 -16.33 -11.64
CA LEU A 163 10.80 -15.45 -11.48
C LEU A 163 9.47 -16.10 -11.93
N SER A 164 9.55 -17.06 -12.86
CA SER A 164 8.41 -17.88 -13.31
C SER A 164 7.75 -18.68 -12.19
N ASP A 165 8.53 -19.13 -11.20
CA ASP A 165 8.01 -19.88 -10.04
C ASP A 165 7.09 -19.03 -9.18
N PHE A 166 7.27 -17.71 -9.25
CA PHE A 166 6.44 -16.72 -8.58
C PHE A 166 5.37 -16.16 -9.52
N GLY A 167 5.20 -16.71 -10.73
CA GLY A 167 4.22 -16.28 -11.70
C GLY A 167 4.52 -14.93 -12.36
N PHE A 168 5.78 -14.51 -12.43
CA PHE A 168 6.22 -13.43 -13.31
C PHE A 168 6.72 -14.04 -14.62
N ARG A 169 6.15 -13.66 -15.76
CA ARG A 169 6.65 -14.08 -17.08
C ARG A 169 7.74 -13.11 -17.50
N GLY A 170 8.87 -13.63 -18.00
CA GLY A 170 10.03 -12.83 -18.41
C GLY A 170 9.63 -11.74 -19.42
N GLY A 171 10.16 -10.54 -19.19
CA GLY A 171 10.07 -9.43 -20.15
C GLY A 171 11.02 -9.61 -21.32
#